data_AF-A0A937F5B8-F1
#
_entry.id   AF-A0A937F5B8-F1
#
_cell.length_a   1.000
_cell.length_b   1.000
_cell.length_c   1.000
_cell.angle_alpha   90.00
_cell.angle_beta   90.00
_cell.angle_gamma   90.00
#
_symmetry.space_group_name_H-M   'P 1'
#
loop_
_entity.id
_entity.type
_entity.pdbx_description
1 polymer ?
#
loop_
_entity_poly.entity_id
_entity_poly.type
_entity_poly.pdbx_seq_one_letter_code
_entity_poly.pdbx_strand_id
1 'polypeptide(L)'
;MMTSCDYYDTRLWIKNSTDHEISYSTGLDITPNLSEVNVTDYHFNNAIPPGGSENLVKPGSTKGWSFFIADSKNQKLNLFVYSIDSLRKYQSVDTLIKKHIYTKHSFTEKELENMDWEVIIKD
;
A
#
# COMPACT_ATOMS: atom_id res chain seq x y z
N MET A 1 -35.96 -2.76 4.71
CA MET A 1 -34.62 -2.89 4.10
C MET A 1 -33.62 -2.36 5.10
N MET A 2 -32.77 -3.23 5.68
CA MET A 2 -31.63 -2.76 6.47
C MET A 2 -30.53 -2.41 5.47
N THR A 3 -30.30 -1.12 5.26
CA THR A 3 -29.10 -0.61 4.57
C THR A 3 -27.92 -0.97 5.46
N SER A 4 -27.14 -2.01 5.12
CA SER A 4 -25.81 -2.15 5.71
C SER A 4 -24.98 -0.98 5.15
N CYS A 5 -24.76 0.04 5.96
CA CYS A 5 -23.64 0.94 5.68
C CYS A 5 -22.39 0.09 5.85
N ASP A 6 -21.79 -0.33 4.73
CA ASP A 6 -20.46 -0.89 4.77
C ASP A 6 -19.54 0.24 5.24
N TYR A 7 -19.14 0.18 6.51
CA TYR A 7 -18.27 1.20 7.09
C TYR A 7 -16.84 0.93 6.63
N TYR A 8 -16.32 1.86 5.83
CA TYR A 8 -14.94 1.85 5.35
C TYR A 8 -14.13 2.96 6.01
N ASP A 9 -12.84 2.68 6.25
CA ASP A 9 -11.84 3.68 6.60
C ASP A 9 -11.09 4.11 5.34
N THR A 10 -11.33 5.34 4.92
CA THR A 10 -10.80 5.95 3.69
C THR A 10 -9.79 7.07 3.99
N ARG A 11 -9.21 7.08 5.19
CA ARG A 11 -8.30 8.17 5.59
C ARG A 11 -6.94 8.09 4.91
N LEU A 12 -6.47 6.89 4.57
CA LEU A 12 -5.12 6.68 4.02
C LEU A 12 -5.05 7.06 2.54
N TRP A 13 -4.19 8.02 2.23
CA TRP A 13 -3.85 8.40 0.85
C TRP A 13 -2.38 8.11 0.57
N ILE A 14 -2.11 7.64 -0.65
CA ILE A 14 -0.75 7.54 -1.18
C ILE A 14 -0.61 8.53 -2.32
N LYS A 15 0.42 9.37 -2.25
CA LYS A 15 0.75 10.32 -3.30
C LYS A 15 2.10 10.00 -3.90
N ASN A 16 2.13 9.82 -5.22
CA ASN A 16 3.36 9.59 -5.94
C ASN A 16 4.03 10.93 -6.30
N SER A 17 5.18 11.23 -5.69
CA SER A 17 6.02 12.39 -6.04
C SER A 17 7.33 11.99 -6.72
N THR A 18 7.47 10.74 -7.19
CA THR A 18 8.59 10.30 -8.03
C THR A 18 8.38 10.71 -9.49
N ASP A 19 9.39 10.49 -10.32
CA ASP A 19 9.34 10.74 -11.77
C ASP A 19 8.83 9.54 -12.60
N HIS A 20 8.43 8.44 -11.94
CA HIS A 20 8.02 7.20 -12.59
C HIS A 20 6.74 6.62 -11.96
N GLU A 21 6.06 5.73 -12.69
CA GLU A 21 4.86 5.05 -12.18
C GLU A 21 5.24 4.09 -11.06
N ILE A 22 4.46 4.11 -9.97
CA ILE A 22 4.63 3.21 -8.83
C ILE A 22 3.39 2.34 -8.65
N SER A 23 3.55 1.21 -8.00
CA SER A 23 2.44 0.48 -7.39
C SER A 23 2.82 0.08 -5.97
N TYR A 24 1.83 -0.35 -5.17
CA TYR A 24 2.05 -0.61 -3.76
C TYR A 24 1.29 -1.84 -3.24
N SER A 25 1.75 -2.34 -2.11
CA SER A 25 1.08 -3.34 -1.29
C SER A 25 1.19 -2.98 0.19
N THR A 26 0.13 -3.22 0.96
CA THR A 26 0.18 -3.13 2.43
C THR A 26 0.38 -4.51 3.04
N GLY A 27 1.20 -4.63 4.09
CA GLY A 27 1.44 -5.91 4.79
C GLY A 27 1.32 -5.81 6.30
N LEU A 28 0.80 -6.88 6.92
CA LEU A 28 0.84 -7.09 8.37
C LEU A 28 2.24 -7.47 8.87
N ASP A 29 3.04 -8.02 7.97
CA ASP A 29 4.41 -8.48 8.21
C ASP A 29 5.45 -7.45 7.76
N ILE A 30 6.66 -7.61 8.29
CA ILE A 30 7.81 -6.79 7.88
C ILE A 30 8.28 -7.09 6.46
N THR A 31 7.88 -8.23 5.89
CA THR A 31 8.14 -8.68 4.54
C THR A 31 6.83 -8.81 3.78
N PRO A 32 6.77 -8.42 2.49
CA PRO A 32 5.57 -8.61 1.69
C PRO A 32 5.27 -10.10 1.54
N ASN A 33 4.00 -10.49 1.67
CA ASN A 33 3.58 -11.90 1.57
C ASN A 33 3.39 -12.28 0.08
N LEU A 34 3.70 -13.54 -0.24
CA LEU A 34 3.89 -14.08 -1.60
C LEU A 34 2.62 -14.72 -2.21
N SER A 35 1.42 -14.42 -1.72
CA SER A 35 0.22 -15.12 -2.19
C SER A 35 -0.63 -14.26 -3.13
N GLU A 36 -0.47 -14.45 -4.45
CA GLU A 36 -1.49 -15.03 -5.36
C GLU A 36 -1.22 -14.69 -6.84
N VAL A 37 -1.68 -15.56 -7.73
CA VAL A 37 -1.38 -15.65 -9.16
C VAL A 37 -1.94 -14.47 -9.99
N ASN A 38 -2.60 -13.49 -9.36
CA ASN A 38 -3.16 -12.28 -10.01
C ASN A 38 -2.49 -10.95 -9.56
N VAL A 39 -1.39 -11.02 -8.81
CA VAL A 39 -0.76 -9.84 -8.21
C VAL A 39 -0.14 -8.92 -9.28
N THR A 40 0.53 -9.45 -10.30
CA THR A 40 1.20 -8.62 -11.33
C THR A 40 0.23 -7.72 -12.10
N ASP A 41 -0.87 -8.26 -12.62
CA ASP A 41 -1.86 -7.47 -13.38
C ASP A 41 -2.56 -6.44 -12.50
N TYR A 42 -2.82 -6.79 -11.22
CA TYR A 42 -3.33 -5.83 -10.25
C TYR A 42 -2.39 -4.62 -10.11
N HIS A 43 -1.08 -4.85 -10.02
CA HIS A 43 -0.11 -3.76 -9.89
C HIS A 43 0.01 -2.91 -11.17
N PHE A 44 -0.13 -3.50 -12.35
CA PHE A 44 -0.16 -2.73 -13.59
C PHE A 44 -1.43 -1.88 -13.72
N ASN A 45 -2.58 -2.42 -13.32
CA ASN A 45 -3.86 -1.71 -13.44
C ASN A 45 -4.06 -0.63 -12.36
N ASN A 46 -3.44 -0.79 -11.19
CA ASN A 46 -3.47 0.17 -10.08
C ASN A 46 -2.10 0.85 -9.91
N ALA A 47 -1.49 1.22 -11.04
CA ALA A 47 -0.30 2.05 -11.04
C ALA A 47 -0.68 3.51 -10.73
N ILE A 48 0.05 4.14 -9.82
CA ILE A 48 -0.06 5.57 -9.53
C ILE A 48 0.95 6.30 -10.43
N PRO A 49 0.50 7.12 -11.39
CA PRO A 49 1.41 7.88 -12.25
C PRO A 49 2.14 8.98 -11.46
N PRO A 50 3.23 9.56 -12.00
CA PRO A 50 3.90 10.71 -11.40
C PRO A 50 2.93 11.86 -11.09
N GLY A 51 2.97 12.38 -9.86
CA GLY A 51 2.05 13.41 -9.36
C GLY A 51 0.64 12.90 -9.02
N GLY A 52 0.35 11.62 -9.29
CA GLY A 52 -0.92 10.98 -8.99
C GLY A 52 -1.08 10.65 -7.50
N SER A 53 -2.32 10.32 -7.13
CA SER A 53 -2.65 9.90 -5.77
C SER A 53 -3.74 8.84 -5.77
N GLU A 54 -3.70 7.93 -4.80
CA GLU A 54 -4.70 6.89 -4.62
C GLU A 54 -5.17 6.84 -3.17
N ASN A 55 -6.47 6.59 -2.98
CA ASN A 55 -7.08 6.41 -1.68
C ASN A 55 -7.18 4.92 -1.35
N LEU A 56 -6.65 4.53 -0.19
CA LEU A 56 -6.68 3.14 0.26
C LEU A 56 -7.85 2.94 1.21
N VAL A 57 -8.73 2.01 0.83
CA VAL A 57 -9.94 1.71 1.57
C VAL A 57 -9.72 0.47 2.43
N LYS A 58 -9.97 0.58 3.75
CA LYS A 58 -9.95 -0.57 4.65
C LYS A 58 -11.36 -0.88 5.17
N PRO A 59 -11.91 -2.08 4.91
CA PRO A 59 -13.18 -2.50 5.51
C PRO A 59 -13.06 -2.67 7.01
N GLY A 60 -14.18 -2.49 7.72
CA GLY A 60 -14.29 -2.86 9.14
C GLY A 60 -14.40 -1.67 10.10
N SER A 61 -15.25 -0.70 9.77
CA SER A 61 -15.49 0.57 10.49
C SER A 61 -14.61 1.74 10.03
N THR A 62 -14.87 2.94 10.57
CA THR A 62 -14.04 4.13 10.40
C THR A 62 -12.66 4.02 11.08
N LYS A 63 -12.34 2.86 11.67
CA LYS A 63 -11.05 2.54 12.32
C LYS A 63 -10.34 1.35 11.67
N GLY A 64 -10.74 0.97 10.45
CA GLY A 64 -10.17 -0.18 9.75
C GLY A 64 -8.65 -0.14 9.67
N TRP A 65 -8.06 1.02 9.39
CA TRP A 65 -6.60 1.16 9.34
C TRP A 65 -5.96 1.07 10.73
N SER A 66 -6.57 1.68 11.74
CA SER A 66 -6.10 1.58 13.13
C SER A 66 -6.04 0.12 13.61
N PHE A 67 -7.07 -0.68 13.30
CA PHE A 67 -7.06 -2.11 13.60
C PHE A 67 -6.00 -2.87 12.81
N PHE A 68 -5.84 -2.58 11.51
CA PHE A 68 -4.80 -3.19 10.70
C PHE A 68 -3.38 -2.93 11.26
N ILE A 69 -3.13 -1.71 11.74
CA ILE A 69 -1.86 -1.33 12.36
C ILE A 69 -1.70 -2.06 13.69
N ALA A 70 -2.72 -2.10 14.53
CA ALA A 70 -2.69 -2.81 15.81
C ALA A 70 -2.43 -4.32 15.65
N ASP A 71 -2.97 -4.94 14.60
CA ASP A 71 -2.79 -6.36 14.28
C ASP A 71 -1.43 -6.69 13.65
N SER A 72 -0.71 -5.68 13.13
CA SER A 72 0.61 -5.89 12.54
C SER A 72 1.66 -6.27 13.60
N LYS A 73 2.62 -7.11 13.22
CA LYS A 73 3.64 -7.64 14.16
C LYS A 73 4.49 -6.56 14.84
N ASN A 74 4.64 -5.41 14.19
CA ASN A 74 5.44 -4.29 14.67
C ASN A 74 4.61 -3.06 15.05
N GLN A 75 3.28 -3.18 15.10
CA GLN A 75 2.36 -2.06 15.32
C GLN A 75 2.58 -0.90 14.33
N LYS A 76 2.86 -1.23 13.08
CA LYS A 76 3.07 -0.27 11.99
C LYS A 76 2.33 -0.71 10.72
N LEU A 77 1.83 0.27 9.99
CA LEU A 77 1.50 0.12 8.58
C LEU A 77 2.80 -0.12 7.81
N ASN A 78 2.97 -1.29 7.21
CA ASN A 78 4.08 -1.57 6.29
C ASN A 78 3.57 -1.41 4.86
N LEU A 79 4.12 -0.44 4.14
CA LEU A 79 3.84 -0.16 2.73
C LEU A 79 5.05 -0.56 1.89
N PHE A 80 4.84 -1.43 0.92
CA PHE A 80 5.85 -1.88 -0.04
C PHE A 80 5.56 -1.25 -1.38
N VAL A 81 6.50 -0.49 -1.91
CA VAL A 81 6.37 0.26 -3.15
C VAL A 81 7.27 -0.36 -4.21
N TYR A 82 6.70 -0.57 -5.39
CA TYR A 82 7.36 -1.15 -6.55
C TYR A 82 7.34 -0.14 -7.70
N SER A 83 8.47 0.05 -8.38
CA SER A 83 8.50 0.74 -9.67
C SER A 83 7.83 -0.15 -10.73
N ILE A 84 6.92 0.43 -11.52
CA ILE A 84 6.28 -0.28 -12.63
C ILE A 84 7.29 -0.71 -13.68
N ASP A 85 8.36 0.03 -13.91
CA ASP A 85 9.41 -0.35 -14.87
C ASP A 85 10.15 -1.61 -14.41
N SER A 86 10.39 -1.73 -13.09
CA SER A 86 10.92 -2.97 -12.53
C SER A 86 9.93 -4.12 -12.72
N LEU A 87 8.64 -3.88 -12.50
CA LEU A 87 7.62 -4.90 -12.72
C LEU A 87 7.51 -5.31 -14.20
N ARG A 88 7.60 -4.38 -15.15
CA ARG A 88 7.66 -4.66 -16.60
C ARG A 88 8.90 -5.47 -16.97
N LYS A 89 10.04 -5.22 -16.33
CA LYS A 89 11.29 -5.94 -16.58
C LYS A 89 11.23 -7.40 -16.11
N TYR A 90 10.67 -7.65 -14.93
CA TYR A 90 10.67 -8.98 -14.32
C TYR A 90 9.37 -9.77 -14.52
N GLN A 91 8.29 -9.09 -14.92
CA GLN A 91 6.95 -9.66 -15.15
C GLN A 91 6.39 -10.46 -13.95
N SER A 92 6.90 -10.19 -12.75
CA SER A 92 6.62 -10.99 -11.55
C SER A 92 6.94 -10.19 -10.29
N VAL A 93 5.91 -9.87 -9.50
CA VAL A 93 6.09 -9.25 -8.18
C VAL A 93 6.85 -10.16 -7.23
N ASP A 94 6.61 -11.47 -7.29
CA ASP A 94 7.39 -12.45 -6.51
C ASP A 94 8.89 -12.34 -6.79
N THR A 95 9.26 -12.09 -8.05
CA THR A 95 10.66 -11.91 -8.43
C THR A 95 11.21 -10.61 -7.86
N LEU A 96 10.43 -9.53 -7.86
CA LEU A 96 10.81 -8.26 -7.21
C LEU A 96 11.01 -8.47 -5.69
N ILE A 97 10.08 -9.16 -5.03
CA ILE A 97 10.16 -9.46 -3.60
C ILE A 97 11.39 -10.30 -3.27
N LYS A 98 11.61 -11.42 -3.98
CA LYS A 98 12.78 -12.31 -3.77
C LYS A 98 14.11 -11.63 -4.02
N LYS A 99 14.14 -10.64 -4.92
CA LYS A 99 15.34 -9.84 -5.23
C LYS A 99 15.45 -8.56 -4.37
N HIS A 100 14.51 -8.33 -3.44
CA HIS A 100 14.42 -7.09 -2.66
C HIS A 100 14.37 -5.81 -3.51
N ILE A 101 13.71 -5.87 -4.66
CA ILE A 101 13.50 -4.72 -5.57
C ILE A 101 12.17 -4.06 -5.18
N TYR A 102 12.19 -3.37 -4.06
CA TYR A 102 11.07 -2.56 -3.55
C TYR A 102 11.57 -1.57 -2.50
N THR A 103 10.84 -0.49 -2.30
CA THR A 103 11.04 0.42 -1.17
C THR A 103 10.01 0.11 -0.10
N LYS A 104 10.43 0.06 1.15
CA LYS A 104 9.54 -0.18 2.29
C LYS A 104 9.41 1.09 3.12
N HIS A 105 8.16 1.50 3.36
CA HIS A 105 7.83 2.54 4.33
C HIS A 105 7.07 1.92 5.49
N SER A 106 7.37 2.35 6.72
CA SER A 106 6.74 1.83 7.93
C SER A 106 6.31 2.98 8.84
N PHE A 107 5.02 3.06 9.14
CA PHE A 107 4.45 4.15 9.94
C PHE A 107 3.63 3.59 11.10
N THR A 108 3.87 4.12 12.28
CA THR A 108 2.93 4.01 13.41
C THR A 108 1.66 4.79 13.12
N GLU A 109 0.57 4.48 13.81
CA GLU A 109 -0.67 5.27 13.70
C GLU A 109 -0.43 6.75 14.02
N LYS A 110 0.34 7.05 15.06
CA LYS A 110 0.68 8.43 15.43
C LYS A 110 1.45 9.18 14.33
N GLU A 111 2.36 8.50 13.64
CA GLU A 111 3.05 9.10 12.49
C GLU A 111 2.07 9.42 11.35
N LEU A 112 1.13 8.52 11.06
CA LEU A 112 0.07 8.75 10.07
C LEU A 112 -0.85 9.91 10.48
N GLU A 113 -1.24 9.99 11.75
CA GLU A 113 -2.03 11.12 12.28
C GLU A 113 -1.30 12.46 12.10
N ASN A 114 0.00 12.51 12.36
CA ASN A 114 0.80 13.73 12.21
C ASN A 114 0.97 14.19 10.75
N MET A 115 0.71 13.32 9.78
CA MET A 115 0.76 13.64 8.34
C MET A 115 -0.62 13.60 7.69
N ASP A 116 -1.69 13.73 8.50
CA ASP A 116 -3.08 13.73 8.03
C ASP A 116 -3.43 12.50 7.17
N TRP A 117 -2.79 11.36 7.46
CA TRP A 117 -2.92 10.10 6.74
C TRP A 117 -2.53 10.17 5.24
N GLU A 118 -1.73 11.16 4.83
CA GLU A 118 -1.17 11.28 3.48
C GLU A 118 0.29 10.82 3.43
N VAL A 119 0.52 9.67 2.81
CA VAL A 119 1.86 9.11 2.59
C VAL A 119 2.40 9.58 1.25
N ILE A 120 3.44 10.42 1.30
CA ILE A 120 4.12 10.91 0.09
C ILE A 120 5.32 10.00 -0.23
N ILE A 121 5.26 9.36 -1.40
CA ILE A 121 6.36 8.58 -1.97
C ILE A 121 7.28 9.50 -2.75
N LYS A 122 8.57 9.41 -2.46
CA LYS A 122 9.65 10.20 -3.08
C LYS A 122 10.91 9.33 -3.15
N ASP A 123 11.80 9.68 -4.07
CA ASP A 123 13.12 9.03 -4.23
C ASP A 123 14.11 9.40 -3.11
#